data_AF-A0A7K9BZV3-F1
#
_entry.id   AF-A0A7K9BZV3-F1
#
_cell.length_a   1.000
_cell.length_b   1.000
_cell.length_c   1.000
_cell.angle_alpha   90.00
_cell.angle_beta   90.00
_cell.angle_gamma   90.00
#
_symmetry.space_group_name_H-M   'P 1'
#
loop_
_entity.id
_entity.type
_entity.pdbx_description
1 polymer ?
#
loop_
_entity_poly.entity_id
_entity_poly.type
_entity_poly.pdbx_seq_one_letter_code
_entity_poly.pdbx_strand_id
1 'polypeptide(L)'
;QWVYNILEKKAEADRIIHEDPDPCTGFVLLPDFKWNQSQLDDLYLIALVRRRDLRSLRDLTAEHLPLLTNILTQGQEAICRRFGVRGCQLRAYLHYQPSYYHLHVHFTALGYEAAGSGVERAHLLPDVIDNL
;
A
#
# COMPACT_ATOMS: atom_id res chain seq x y z
N GLN A 1 -15.35 5.23 -6.38
CA GLN A 1 -16.39 4.64 -5.52
C GLN A 1 -15.89 3.46 -4.71
N TRP A 2 -15.30 2.41 -5.32
CA TRP A 2 -14.89 1.20 -4.60
C TRP A 2 -13.89 1.44 -3.45
N VAL A 3 -12.88 2.31 -3.65
CA VAL A 3 -11.92 2.71 -2.60
C VAL A 3 -12.66 3.24 -1.37
N TYR A 4 -13.61 4.17 -1.57
CA TYR A 4 -14.37 4.76 -0.47
C TYR A 4 -15.28 3.74 0.22
N ASN A 5 -15.82 2.77 -0.50
CA ASN A 5 -16.59 1.69 0.13
C ASN A 5 -15.72 0.87 1.09
N ILE A 6 -14.44 0.65 0.79
CA ILE A 6 -13.50 -0.02 1.70
C ILE A 6 -13.19 0.88 2.91
N LEU A 7 -12.82 2.14 2.67
CA LEU A 7 -12.48 3.10 3.73
C LEU A 7 -13.65 3.39 4.68
N GLU A 8 -14.89 3.32 4.18
CA GLU A 8 -16.14 3.50 4.93
C GLU A 8 -16.73 2.17 5.42
N LYS A 9 -16.01 1.05 5.26
CA LYS A 9 -16.41 -0.30 5.72
C LYS A 9 -17.74 -0.79 5.13
N LYS A 10 -18.12 -0.29 3.97
CA LYS A 10 -19.29 -0.73 3.18
C LYS A 10 -18.99 -1.95 2.31
N ALA A 11 -17.71 -2.27 2.09
CA ALA A 11 -17.26 -3.44 1.35
C ALA A 11 -15.89 -3.91 1.85
N GLU A 12 -15.58 -5.21 1.69
CA GLU A 12 -14.26 -5.81 1.97
C GLU A 12 -13.76 -5.64 3.41
N ALA A 13 -14.65 -5.29 4.35
CA ALA A 13 -14.27 -4.94 5.72
C ALA A 13 -13.63 -6.12 6.49
N ASP A 14 -14.08 -7.34 6.19
CA ASP A 14 -13.58 -8.61 6.72
C ASP A 14 -12.19 -8.99 6.18
N ARG A 15 -11.77 -8.40 5.07
CA ARG A 15 -10.47 -8.66 4.41
C ARG A 15 -9.36 -7.72 4.86
N ILE A 16 -9.67 -6.76 5.73
CA ILE A 16 -8.70 -5.78 6.24
C ILE A 16 -7.75 -6.47 7.21
N ILE A 17 -6.45 -6.33 6.95
CA ILE A 17 -5.37 -6.94 7.74
C ILE A 17 -4.84 -5.95 8.77
N HIS A 18 -4.82 -4.66 8.42
CA HIS A 18 -4.42 -3.58 9.31
C HIS A 18 -5.19 -2.31 8.97
N GLU A 19 -5.49 -1.53 10.00
CA GLU A 19 -6.07 -0.20 9.85
C GLU A 19 -5.48 0.74 10.89
N ASP A 20 -4.94 1.85 10.39
CA ASP A 20 -4.69 3.05 11.19
C ASP A 20 -5.84 4.03 10.90
N PRO A 21 -6.70 4.34 11.90
CA PRO A 21 -7.92 5.12 11.68
C PRO A 21 -7.66 6.63 11.55
N ASP A 22 -6.43 7.11 11.74
CA ASP A 22 -6.13 8.54 11.69
C ASP A 22 -6.56 9.15 10.33
N PRO A 23 -7.28 10.27 10.32
CA PRO A 23 -7.80 10.85 9.07
C PRO A 23 -6.71 11.40 8.14
N CYS A 24 -5.53 11.74 8.65
CA CYS A 24 -4.45 12.41 7.93
C CYS A 24 -3.27 11.46 7.64
N THR A 25 -2.88 10.66 8.62
CA THR A 25 -1.73 9.76 8.58
C THR A 25 -2.10 8.28 8.58
N GLY A 26 -3.40 7.97 8.60
CA GLY A 26 -3.91 6.61 8.62
C GLY A 26 -4.15 6.02 7.23
N PHE A 27 -4.27 4.69 7.20
CA PHE A 27 -4.49 3.90 6.00
C PHE A 27 -5.15 2.55 6.33
N VAL A 28 -5.68 1.89 5.31
CA VAL A 28 -6.21 0.53 5.37
C VAL A 28 -5.33 -0.38 4.53
N LEU A 29 -4.86 -1.50 5.10
CA LEU A 29 -4.11 -2.54 4.40
C LEU A 29 -4.99 -3.77 4.18
N LEU A 30 -5.07 -4.24 2.94
CA LEU A 30 -5.85 -5.42 2.57
C LEU A 30 -5.22 -6.17 1.38
N PRO A 31 -5.56 -7.45 1.16
CA PRO A 31 -5.14 -8.19 -0.03
C PRO A 31 -5.62 -7.52 -1.31
N ASP A 32 -4.74 -7.42 -2.32
CA ASP A 32 -5.13 -6.94 -3.65
C ASP A 32 -6.04 -7.98 -4.34
N PHE A 33 -6.93 -7.54 -5.22
CA PHE A 33 -7.84 -8.42 -5.94
C PHE A 33 -7.11 -9.42 -6.87
N LYS A 34 -5.84 -9.14 -7.21
CA LYS A 34 -4.98 -10.02 -8.02
C LYS A 34 -4.46 -11.24 -7.26
N TRP A 35 -4.52 -11.24 -5.93
CA TRP A 35 -3.99 -12.32 -5.11
C TRP A 35 -5.11 -13.20 -4.53
N ASN A 36 -5.07 -14.49 -4.86
CA ASN A 36 -6.05 -15.47 -4.40
C ASN A 36 -5.80 -15.97 -2.97
N GLN A 37 -4.68 -15.58 -2.35
CA GLN A 37 -4.27 -15.96 -0.99
C GLN A 37 -3.98 -17.46 -0.79
N SER A 38 -3.71 -18.21 -1.86
CA SER A 38 -3.39 -19.64 -1.76
C SER A 38 -1.95 -19.92 -1.33
N GLN A 39 -1.03 -19.00 -1.63
CA GLN A 39 0.40 -19.11 -1.33
C GLN A 39 1.01 -17.72 -1.09
N LEU A 40 2.23 -17.68 -0.58
CA LEU A 40 2.93 -16.43 -0.26
C LEU A 40 3.89 -15.97 -1.35
N ASP A 41 4.24 -16.85 -2.30
CA ASP A 41 5.17 -16.55 -3.39
C ASP A 41 4.65 -15.43 -4.31
N ASP A 42 3.33 -15.26 -4.39
CA ASP A 42 2.62 -14.22 -5.12
C ASP A 42 1.87 -13.24 -4.21
N LEU A 43 2.30 -13.14 -2.93
CA LEU A 43 1.70 -12.23 -1.95
C LEU A 43 1.60 -10.82 -2.54
N TYR A 44 0.37 -10.27 -2.49
CA TYR A 44 0.05 -8.94 -2.98
C TYR A 44 -0.97 -8.28 -2.05
N LEU A 45 -0.55 -7.19 -1.40
CA LEU A 45 -1.42 -6.31 -0.64
C LEU A 45 -1.39 -4.89 -1.18
N ILE A 46 -2.40 -4.13 -0.78
CA ILE A 46 -2.52 -2.71 -1.09
C ILE A 46 -2.84 -1.93 0.18
N ALA A 47 -2.16 -0.81 0.37
CA ALA A 47 -2.45 0.17 1.40
C ALA A 47 -3.20 1.35 0.78
N LEU A 48 -4.41 1.63 1.24
CA LEU A 48 -5.26 2.74 0.80
C LEU A 48 -5.24 3.83 1.86
N VAL A 49 -4.77 5.04 1.52
CA VAL A 49 -4.71 6.15 2.48
C VAL A 49 -6.12 6.65 2.83
N ARG A 50 -6.34 7.15 4.05
CA ARG A 50 -7.67 7.64 4.45
C ARG A 50 -8.00 9.02 3.88
N ARG A 51 -7.01 9.90 3.80
CA ARG A 51 -7.17 11.24 3.20
C ARG A 51 -7.55 11.13 1.72
N ARG A 52 -8.34 12.08 1.22
CA ARG A 52 -8.99 11.99 -0.10
C ARG A 52 -8.43 12.99 -1.12
N ASP A 53 -7.48 13.81 -0.69
CA ASP A 53 -6.87 14.89 -1.45
C ASP A 53 -5.59 14.48 -2.19
N LEU A 54 -5.04 13.30 -1.88
CA LEU A 54 -3.88 12.74 -2.58
C LEU A 54 -4.30 11.81 -3.72
N ARG A 55 -3.97 12.20 -4.94
CA ARG A 55 -4.34 11.46 -6.16
C ARG A 55 -3.18 10.60 -6.66
N SER A 56 -1.95 11.07 -6.52
CA SER A 56 -0.74 10.37 -7.02
C SER A 56 0.55 10.86 -6.34
N LEU A 57 1.69 10.32 -6.80
CA LEU A 57 3.03 10.82 -6.42
C LEU A 57 3.20 12.34 -6.60
N ARG A 58 2.48 12.95 -7.56
CA ARG A 58 2.61 14.39 -7.84
C ARG A 58 2.06 15.30 -6.75
N ASP A 59 1.21 14.78 -5.87
CA ASP A 59 0.63 15.55 -4.77
C ASP A 59 1.44 15.42 -3.48
N LEU A 60 2.47 14.55 -3.46
CA LEU A 60 3.30 14.34 -2.28
C LEU A 60 4.24 15.52 -2.04
N THR A 61 4.36 15.86 -0.76
CA THR A 61 5.21 16.90 -0.18
C THR A 61 5.72 16.43 1.17
N ALA A 62 6.66 17.15 1.78
CA ALA A 62 7.19 16.83 3.11
C ALA A 62 6.12 16.73 4.22
N GLU A 63 4.95 17.37 4.07
CA GLU A 63 3.80 17.21 5.00
C GLU A 63 3.37 15.74 5.14
N HIS A 64 3.59 14.94 4.09
CA HIS A 64 3.11 13.58 3.98
C HIS A 64 4.08 12.53 4.54
N LEU A 65 5.28 12.93 4.96
CA LEU A 65 6.29 12.01 5.51
C LEU A 65 5.75 11.13 6.65
N PRO A 66 4.94 11.64 7.61
CA PRO A 66 4.35 10.79 8.65
C PRO A 66 3.43 9.70 8.08
N LEU A 67 2.57 10.04 7.12
CA LEU A 67 1.68 9.09 6.44
C LEU A 67 2.49 8.01 5.71
N LEU A 68 3.50 8.41 4.91
CA LEU A 68 4.32 7.48 4.14
C LEU A 68 5.13 6.55 5.04
N THR A 69 5.69 7.09 6.13
CA THR A 69 6.43 6.31 7.14
C THR A 69 5.51 5.33 7.86
N ASN A 70 4.29 5.74 8.23
CA ASN A 70 3.29 4.85 8.82
C ASN A 70 2.95 3.69 7.90
N ILE A 71 2.70 3.97 6.61
CA ILE A 71 2.40 2.92 5.62
C ILE A 71 3.55 1.92 5.53
N LEU A 72 4.79 2.39 5.43
CA LEU A 72 5.96 1.51 5.32
C LEU A 72 6.13 0.65 6.57
N THR A 73 6.17 1.28 7.74
CA THR A 73 6.50 0.62 9.01
C THR A 73 5.37 -0.25 9.51
N GLN A 74 4.17 0.31 9.71
CA GLN A 74 3.01 -0.45 10.20
C GLN A 74 2.56 -1.49 9.17
N GLY A 75 2.67 -1.20 7.87
CA GLY A 75 2.35 -2.14 6.80
C GLY A 75 3.26 -3.38 6.84
N GLN A 76 4.57 -3.18 6.94
CA GLN A 76 5.53 -4.29 7.08
C GLN A 76 5.33 -5.07 8.38
N GLU A 77 5.05 -4.40 9.50
CA GLU A 77 4.78 -5.07 10.78
C GLU A 77 3.51 -5.93 10.69
N ALA A 78 2.43 -5.40 10.12
CA ALA A 78 1.18 -6.12 9.94
C ALA A 78 1.36 -7.35 9.03
N ILE A 79 2.08 -7.22 7.92
CA ILE A 79 2.39 -8.33 7.01
C ILE A 79 3.23 -9.40 7.72
N CYS A 80 4.24 -8.99 8.48
CA CYS A 80 5.06 -9.90 9.27
C CYS A 80 4.25 -10.65 10.33
N ARG A 81 3.38 -9.94 11.06
CA ARG A 81 2.51 -10.53 12.09
C ARG A 81 1.50 -11.51 11.49
N ARG A 82 0.91 -11.18 10.33
CA ARG A 82 -0.16 -11.96 9.71
C ARG A 82 0.33 -13.16 8.89
N PHE A 83 1.47 -13.04 8.23
CA PHE A 83 1.97 -14.02 7.26
C PHE A 83 3.39 -14.53 7.54
N GLY A 84 4.10 -13.97 8.53
CA GLY A 84 5.49 -14.34 8.83
C GLY A 84 6.51 -13.81 7.81
N VAL A 85 6.10 -12.96 6.86
CA VAL A 85 6.98 -12.41 5.82
C VAL A 85 7.64 -11.13 6.32
N ARG A 86 8.98 -11.11 6.36
CA ARG A 86 9.75 -9.96 6.84
C ARG A 86 9.80 -8.84 5.80
N GLY A 87 9.98 -7.60 6.26
CA GLY A 87 10.09 -6.42 5.38
C GLY A 87 11.17 -6.54 4.30
N CYS A 88 12.30 -7.20 4.57
CA CYS A 88 13.36 -7.43 3.60
C CYS A 88 12.99 -8.42 2.47
N GLN A 89 11.87 -9.13 2.61
CA GLN A 89 11.31 -10.04 1.60
C GLN A 89 10.13 -9.41 0.86
N LEU A 90 9.89 -8.10 1.04
CA LEU A 90 8.81 -7.35 0.43
C LEU A 90 9.36 -6.26 -0.48
N ARG A 91 8.66 -6.01 -1.58
CA ARG A 91 8.80 -4.80 -2.39
C ARG A 91 7.60 -3.89 -2.07
N ALA A 92 7.88 -2.69 -1.55
CA ALA A 92 6.87 -1.67 -1.25
C ALA A 92 7.01 -0.50 -2.22
N TYR A 93 5.97 -0.18 -3.00
CA TYR A 93 6.09 0.78 -4.10
C TYR A 93 4.77 1.43 -4.50
N LEU A 94 4.85 2.55 -5.22
CA LEU A 94 3.74 3.28 -5.83
C LEU A 94 3.83 3.20 -7.36
N HIS A 95 2.69 3.27 -8.04
CA HIS A 95 2.66 3.38 -9.49
C HIS A 95 2.63 4.84 -9.96
N TYR A 96 3.33 5.12 -11.08
CA TYR A 96 3.12 6.33 -11.87
C TYR A 96 3.16 6.02 -13.37
N GLN A 97 2.10 6.24 -14.15
CA GLN A 97 0.77 6.69 -13.72
C GLN A 97 0.03 5.59 -12.92
N PRO A 98 -0.75 5.96 -11.88
CA PRO A 98 -1.54 5.00 -11.12
C PRO A 98 -2.75 4.51 -11.95
N SER A 99 -3.26 3.32 -11.63
CA SER A 99 -4.46 2.80 -12.30
C SER A 99 -5.75 3.53 -11.87
N TYR A 100 -5.74 4.21 -10.72
CA TYR A 100 -6.81 5.06 -10.23
C TYR A 100 -6.23 6.15 -9.32
N TYR A 101 -6.90 7.30 -9.29
CA TYR A 101 -6.40 8.53 -8.65
C TYR A 101 -6.87 8.67 -7.19
N HIS A 102 -6.35 7.79 -6.35
CA HIS A 102 -6.40 7.85 -4.88
C HIS A 102 -5.10 7.21 -4.40
N LEU A 103 -4.26 7.92 -3.65
CA LEU A 103 -2.93 7.43 -3.31
C LEU A 103 -3.00 6.05 -2.64
N HIS A 104 -2.20 5.12 -3.16
CA HIS A 104 -2.11 3.76 -2.67
C HIS A 104 -0.70 3.21 -2.84
N VAL A 105 -0.32 2.31 -1.93
CA VAL A 105 0.99 1.64 -1.94
C VAL A 105 0.77 0.15 -2.13
N HIS A 106 1.54 -0.44 -3.03
CA HIS A 106 1.59 -1.87 -3.28
C HIS A 106 2.64 -2.51 -2.39
N PHE A 107 2.30 -3.65 -1.79
CA PHE A 107 3.24 -4.54 -1.11
C PHE A 107 3.21 -5.90 -1.80
N THR A 108 4.33 -6.31 -2.39
CA THR A 108 4.44 -7.61 -3.04
C THR A 108 5.58 -8.42 -2.45
N ALA A 109 5.50 -9.75 -2.51
CA ALA A 109 6.67 -10.59 -2.27
C ALA A 109 7.82 -10.18 -3.21
N LEU A 110 9.05 -10.15 -2.70
CA LEU A 110 10.22 -9.71 -3.47
C LEU A 110 10.49 -10.62 -4.68
N GLY A 111 10.27 -11.94 -4.52
CA GLY A 111 10.42 -12.93 -5.59
C GLY A 111 9.27 -12.91 -6.61
N TYR A 112 8.20 -12.16 -6.37
CA TYR A 112 7.08 -12.06 -7.28
C TYR A 112 7.33 -10.97 -8.33
N GLU A 113 7.30 -11.36 -9.60
CA GLU A 113 7.32 -10.44 -10.74
C GLU A 113 5.91 -9.88 -11.03
N ALA A 114 5.40 -9.10 -10.08
CA ALA A 114 4.10 -8.46 -10.21
C ALA A 114 4.04 -7.52 -11.42
N ALA A 115 2.98 -7.61 -12.23
CA ALA A 115 2.75 -6.67 -13.31
C ALA A 115 2.66 -5.23 -12.78
N GLY A 116 3.50 -4.34 -13.31
CA GLY A 116 3.63 -2.94 -12.87
C GLY A 116 4.77 -2.67 -11.87
N SER A 117 5.53 -3.69 -11.48
CA SER A 117 6.74 -3.53 -10.64
C SER A 117 8.01 -3.09 -11.40
N GLY A 118 7.90 -2.89 -12.72
CA GLY A 118 8.99 -2.42 -13.58
C GLY A 118 9.37 -0.96 -13.30
N VAL A 119 10.64 -0.61 -13.55
CA VAL A 119 11.23 0.71 -13.26
C VAL A 119 10.54 1.86 -14.00
N GLU A 120 9.89 1.58 -15.12
CA GLU A 120 9.13 2.55 -15.91
C GLU A 120 7.84 3.01 -15.22
N ARG A 121 7.43 2.33 -14.13
CA ARG A 121 6.16 2.58 -13.45
C ARG A 121 6.25 2.57 -11.92
N ALA A 122 7.04 1.68 -11.34
CA ALA A 122 7.15 1.49 -9.90
C ALA A 122 8.18 2.44 -9.27
N HIS A 123 7.76 3.13 -8.22
CA HIS A 123 8.61 3.98 -7.39
C HIS A 123 8.63 3.42 -5.97
N LEU A 124 9.80 3.01 -5.48
CA LEU A 124 9.92 2.41 -4.14
C LEU A 124 9.48 3.42 -3.08
N LEU A 125 8.66 2.97 -2.13
CA LEU A 125 8.17 3.82 -1.06
C LEU A 125 9.33 4.41 -0.20
N PRO A 126 10.37 3.64 0.18
CA PRO A 126 11.55 4.20 0.84
C PRO A 126 12.22 5.32 0.04
N ASP A 127 12.45 5.13 -1.26
CA ASP A 127 13.07 6.16 -2.11
C ASP A 127 12.19 7.41 -2.21
N VAL A 128 10.86 7.26 -2.28
CA VAL A 128 9.93 8.39 -2.28
C VAL A 128 9.98 9.16 -0.96
N ILE A 129 10.13 8.47 0.17
CA ILE A 129 10.30 9.09 1.49
C ILE A 129 11.62 9.87 1.54
N ASP A 130 12.74 9.27 1.11
CA ASP A 130 14.06 9.90 1.16
C ASP A 130 14.20 11.09 0.19
N ASN A 131 13.40 11.12 -0.88
CA ASN A 131 13.39 12.22 -1.85
C ASN A 131 12.61 13.47 -1.38
N LEU A 132 11.74 13.35 -0.37
CA LEU A 132 10.86 14.43 0.14
C LEU A 132 11.48 15.16 1.32
#